data_AF-A0A8J6ZXZ8-F1
#
_entry.id   AF-A0A8J6ZXZ8-F1
#
_cell.length_a   1.000
_cell.length_b   1.000
_cell.length_c   1.000
_cell.angle_alpha   90.00
_cell.angle_beta   90.00
_cell.angle_gamma   90.00
#
_symmetry.space_group_name_H-M   'P 1'
#
loop_
_entity.id
_entity.type
_entity.pdbx_description
1 polymer ?
#
loop_
_entity_poly.entity_id
_entity_poly.type
_entity_poly.pdbx_seq_one_letter_code
_entity_poly.pdbx_strand_id
1 'polypeptide(L)'
;MTRMFRRYHRQIAIVLCLPLFLTVLTGMSFTIAHEWLHQDDLGEFLLRLHTLEILHLEKIYPLLNGLGLVGLLITGISMTGLFRTRA
;
A
#
# COMPACT_ATOMS: atom_id res chain seq x y z
N MET A 1 15.77 6.01 21.77
CA MET A 1 14.39 5.94 21.24
C MET A 1 14.23 5.14 19.93
N THR A 2 15.30 4.81 19.21
CA THR A 2 15.24 4.19 17.86
C THR A 2 14.92 2.68 17.83
N ARG A 3 15.27 1.90 18.88
CA ARG A 3 15.06 0.43 18.87
C ARG A 3 13.59 0.03 18.93
N MET A 4 12.77 0.73 19.72
CA MET A 4 11.32 0.46 19.80
C MET A 4 10.63 0.85 18.49
N PHE A 5 10.96 2.02 17.93
CA PHE A 5 10.44 2.47 16.64
C PHE A 5 10.71 1.45 15.52
N ARG A 6 11.92 0.89 15.47
CA ARG A 6 12.29 -0.16 14.51
C ARG A 6 11.55 -1.49 14.72
N ARG A 7 11.19 -1.82 15.96
CA ARG A 7 10.38 -3.02 16.26
C ARG A 7 8.94 -2.84 15.80
N TYR A 8 8.33 -1.71 16.14
CA TYR A 8 6.96 -1.39 15.74
C TYR A 8 6.84 -1.22 14.22
N HIS A 9 7.74 -0.47 13.58
CA HIS A 9 7.75 -0.33 12.13
C HIS A 9 7.82 -1.68 11.44
N ARG A 10 8.67 -2.60 11.88
CA ARG A 10 8.78 -3.94 11.26
C ARG A 10 7.48 -4.73 11.36
N GLN A 11 6.79 -4.70 12.49
CA GLN A 11 5.52 -5.42 12.66
C GLN A 11 4.41 -4.81 11.80
N ILE A 12 4.30 -3.48 11.83
CA ILE A 12 3.30 -2.73 11.07
C ILE A 12 3.57 -2.83 9.56
N ALA A 13 4.83 -2.79 9.13
CA ALA A 13 5.24 -2.93 7.74
C ALA A 13 4.81 -4.27 7.14
N ILE A 14 4.95 -5.38 7.86
CA ILE A 14 4.52 -6.68 7.33
C ILE A 14 3.01 -6.69 7.07
N VAL A 15 2.23 -6.16 8.00
CA VAL A 15 0.76 -6.12 7.89
C VAL A 15 0.30 -5.17 6.79
N LEU A 16 0.91 -3.98 6.69
CA LEU A 16 0.51 -2.95 5.73
C LEU A 16 1.10 -3.15 4.32
N CYS A 17 2.26 -3.79 4.19
CA CYS A 17 2.84 -4.07 2.87
C CYS A 17 2.01 -5.08 2.08
N LEU A 18 1.31 -6.02 2.74
CA LEU A 18 0.45 -6.99 2.05
C LEU A 18 -0.70 -6.31 1.27
N PRO A 19 -1.57 -5.49 1.89
CA PRO A 19 -2.63 -4.82 1.16
C PRO A 19 -2.09 -3.76 0.18
N LEU A 20 -0.99 -3.08 0.51
CA LEU A 20 -0.33 -2.17 -0.43
C LEU A 20 0.17 -2.89 -1.67
N PHE A 21 0.81 -4.05 -1.50
CA PHE A 21 1.28 -4.88 -2.60
C PHE A 21 0.11 -5.34 -3.47
N LEU A 22 -0.99 -5.77 -2.85
CA LEU A 22 -2.20 -6.13 -3.57
C LEU A 22 -2.71 -4.94 -4.40
N THR A 23 -2.82 -3.74 -3.82
CA THR A 23 -3.29 -2.55 -4.56
C THR A 23 -2.38 -2.17 -5.72
N VAL A 24 -1.06 -2.28 -5.56
CA VAL A 24 -0.12 -1.99 -6.65
C VAL A 24 -0.27 -3.02 -7.76
N LEU A 25 -0.33 -4.31 -7.42
CA LEU A 25 -0.50 -5.38 -8.41
C LEU A 25 -1.80 -5.26 -9.18
N THR A 26 -2.92 -5.04 -8.49
CA THR A 26 -4.24 -4.91 -9.12
C THR A 26 -4.34 -3.63 -9.94
N GLY A 27 -3.75 -2.52 -9.48
CA GLY A 27 -3.69 -1.27 -10.24
C GLY A 27 -2.88 -1.41 -11.53
N MET A 28 -1.70 -2.03 -11.46
CA MET A 28 -0.89 -2.32 -12.65
C MET A 28 -1.62 -3.28 -13.61
N SER A 29 -2.23 -4.33 -13.06
CA SER A 29 -2.96 -5.33 -13.84
C SER A 29 -4.21 -4.72 -14.48
N PHE A 30 -4.87 -3.76 -13.82
CA PHE A 30 -6.02 -3.04 -14.36
C PHE A 30 -5.63 -2.29 -15.63
N THR A 31 -4.55 -1.51 -15.59
CA THR A 31 -4.03 -0.80 -16.78
C THR A 31 -3.74 -1.78 -17.93
N ILE A 32 -3.11 -2.91 -17.63
CA ILE A 32 -2.82 -3.92 -18.67
C ILE A 32 -4.11 -4.52 -19.23
N ALA A 33 -5.04 -4.94 -18.38
CA ALA A 33 -6.26 -5.62 -18.81
C ALA A 33 -7.21 -4.67 -19.55
N HIS A 34 -7.48 -3.49 -18.97
CA HIS A 34 -8.46 -2.55 -19.49
C HIS A 34 -7.88 -1.69 -20.62
N GLU A 35 -6.72 -1.06 -20.43
CA GLU A 35 -6.19 -0.12 -21.43
C GLU A 35 -5.45 -0.82 -22.57
N TRP A 36 -4.69 -1.89 -22.30
CA TRP A 36 -3.89 -2.53 -23.35
C TRP A 36 -4.64 -3.67 -24.04
N LEU A 37 -5.31 -4.52 -23.25
CA LEU A 37 -6.00 -5.71 -23.77
C LEU A 37 -7.49 -5.46 -24.07
N HIS A 38 -8.03 -4.29 -23.71
CA HIS A 38 -9.45 -3.93 -23.90
C HIS A 38 -10.41 -4.98 -23.30
N GLN A 39 -10.00 -5.59 -22.18
CA GLN A 39 -10.78 -6.58 -21.44
C GLN A 39 -11.51 -5.89 -20.28
N ASP A 40 -12.65 -5.27 -20.60
CA ASP A 40 -13.40 -4.44 -19.64
C ASP A 40 -13.90 -5.25 -18.44
N ASP A 41 -14.40 -6.48 -18.64
CA ASP A 41 -14.86 -7.36 -17.57
C ASP A 41 -13.74 -7.72 -16.58
N LEU A 42 -12.54 -7.99 -17.09
CA LEU A 42 -11.36 -8.27 -16.26
C LEU A 42 -10.89 -7.00 -15.55
N GLY A 43 -10.93 -5.85 -16.23
CA GLY A 43 -10.64 -4.55 -15.64
C GLY A 43 -11.57 -4.23 -14.47
N GLU A 44 -12.87 -4.41 -14.64
CA GLU A 44 -13.86 -4.19 -13.58
C GLU A 44 -13.63 -5.14 -12.40
N PHE A 45 -13.36 -6.42 -12.66
CA PHE A 45 -13.02 -7.37 -11.60
C PHE A 45 -11.75 -6.94 -10.82
N LEU A 46 -10.71 -6.50 -11.52
CA LEU A 46 -9.48 -6.02 -10.91
C LEU A 46 -9.71 -4.75 -10.09
N LEU A 47 -10.58 -3.84 -10.52
CA LEU A 47 -10.98 -2.67 -9.74
C LEU A 47 -11.73 -3.06 -8.46
N ARG A 48 -12.70 -3.98 -8.54
CA ARG A 48 -13.42 -4.48 -7.37
C ARG A 48 -12.48 -5.16 -6.36
N LEU A 49 -11.46 -5.86 -6.85
CA LEU A 49 -10.41 -6.43 -6.00
C LEU A 49 -9.46 -5.36 -5.45
N HIS A 50 -9.11 -4.35 -6.25
CA HIS A 50 -8.24 -3.24 -5.86
C HIS A 50 -8.84 -2.42 -4.71
N THR A 51 -10.15 -2.17 -4.74
CA THR A 51 -10.87 -1.46 -3.67
C THR A 51 -11.29 -2.37 -2.52
N LEU A 52 -11.15 -3.70 -2.65
CA LEU A 52 -11.79 -4.70 -1.78
C LEU A 52 -13.32 -4.51 -1.66
N GLU A 53 -13.96 -4.06 -2.74
CA GLU A 53 -15.42 -3.99 -2.84
C GLU A 53 -16.08 -5.36 -2.67
N ILE A 54 -15.38 -6.44 -3.05
CA ILE A 54 -15.81 -7.83 -2.80
C ILE A 54 -16.08 -8.13 -1.31
N LEU A 55 -15.48 -7.37 -0.39
CA LEU A 55 -15.68 -7.47 1.05
C LEU A 55 -16.49 -6.30 1.64
N HIS A 56 -17.05 -5.43 0.80
CA HIS A 56 -17.76 -4.19 1.18
C HIS A 56 -16.86 -3.19 1.94
N LEU A 57 -15.57 -3.18 1.62
CA LEU A 57 -14.55 -2.36 2.28
C LEU A 57 -14.09 -1.17 1.42
N GLU A 58 -14.71 -0.93 0.26
CA GLU A 58 -14.29 0.02 -0.76
C GLU A 58 -14.15 1.47 -0.28
N LYS A 59 -14.86 1.85 0.79
CA LYS A 59 -14.79 3.19 1.37
C LYS A 59 -13.66 3.36 2.39
N ILE A 60 -13.28 2.28 3.07
CA ILE A 60 -12.36 2.33 4.21
C ILE A 60 -10.98 1.80 3.80
N TYR A 61 -10.94 0.77 2.97
CA TYR A 61 -9.71 0.10 2.58
C TYR A 61 -8.69 1.02 1.87
N PRO A 62 -9.09 1.84 0.87
CA PRO A 62 -8.16 2.79 0.25
C PRO A 62 -7.62 3.82 1.26
N LEU A 63 -8.45 4.25 2.22
CA LEU A 63 -8.03 5.18 3.28
C LEU A 63 -7.02 4.53 4.22
N LEU A 64 -7.26 3.29 4.64
CA LEU A 64 -6.33 2.54 5.50
C LEU A 64 -5.00 2.28 4.79
N ASN A 65 -5.02 1.96 3.50
CA ASN A 65 -3.81 1.81 2.71
C ASN A 65 -3.04 3.12 2.59
N GLY A 66 -3.72 4.23 2.29
CA GLY A 66 -3.10 5.55 2.21
C GLY A 66 -2.46 5.98 3.54
N LEU A 67 -3.20 5.89 4.63
CA LEU A 67 -2.68 6.21 5.97
C LEU A 67 -1.54 5.28 6.39
N GLY A 68 -1.68 3.99 6.06
CA GLY A 68 -0.67 2.98 6.31
C GLY A 68 0.63 3.29 5.58
N LEU A 69 0.56 3.62 4.29
CA LEU A 69 1.71 4.01 3.48
C LEU A 69 2.39 5.26 4.05
N VAL A 70 1.62 6.31 4.37
CA VAL A 70 2.16 7.54 4.97
C VAL A 70 2.88 7.23 6.29
N GLY A 71 2.27 6.41 7.14
CA GLY A 71 2.88 5.95 8.39
C GLY A 71 4.19 5.20 8.16
N LEU A 72 4.23 4.27 7.20
CA LEU A 72 5.43 3.54 6.82
C LEU A 72 6.53 4.44 6.25
N LEU A 73 6.18 5.42 5.43
CA LEU A 73 7.14 6.38 4.88
C LEU A 73 7.75 7.25 5.97
N ILE A 74 6.92 7.87 6.82
CA ILE A 74 7.40 8.73 7.92
C ILE A 74 8.31 7.93 8.85
N THR A 75 7.84 6.75 9.29
CA THR A 75 8.61 5.92 10.22
C THR A 75 9.87 5.34 9.55
N GLY A 76 9.79 4.93 8.29
CA GLY A 76 10.93 4.44 7.50
C GLY A 76 12.01 5.50 7.33
N ILE A 77 11.65 6.68 6.81
CA ILE A 77 12.58 7.81 6.60
C ILE A 77 13.21 8.25 7.93
N SER A 78 12.45 8.25 9.03
CA SER A 78 13.01 8.61 10.35
C SER A 78 14.15 7.68 10.80
N MET A 79 14.24 6.47 10.25
CA MET A 79 15.25 5.47 10.60
C MET A 79 16.42 5.39 9.61
N THR A 80 16.32 5.94 8.40
CA THR A 80 17.41 5.88 7.40
C THR A 80 18.60 6.76 7.74
N GLY A 81 18.44 7.70 8.69
CA GLY A 81 19.50 8.63 9.08
C GLY A 81 19.73 9.76 8.08
N LEU A 82 18.83 9.95 7.11
CA LEU A 82 18.86 11.07 6.15
C LEU A 82 18.94 12.45 6.84
N PHE A 83 18.37 12.59 8.04
CA PHE A 83 18.41 13.82 8.83
C PHE A 83 19.55 13.85 9.86
N ARG A 84 20.49 12.90 9.83
CA ARG A 84 21.60 12.86 10.78
C ARG A 84 22.68 13.84 10.31
N THR A 85 22.68 15.04 10.87
CA THR A 85 23.79 16.00 10.75
C THR A 85 25.09 15.29 11.12
N ARG A 86 26.03 15.21 10.16
CA ARG A 86 27.40 14.79 10.42
C ARG A 86 28.07 15.96 11.14
N ALA A 87 28.17 15.87 12.46
CA ALA A 87 29.11 16.66 13.24
C ALA A 87 30.44 15.91 13.29
#